data_AF-A0A8D0R9Q8-F1
#
_entry.id   AF-A0A8D0R9Q8-F1
#
_cell.length_a   1.000
_cell.length_b   1.000
_cell.length_c   1.000
_cell.angle_alpha   90.00
_cell.angle_beta   90.00
_cell.angle_gamma   90.00
#
_symmetry.space_group_name_H-M   'P 1'
#
loop_
_entity.id
_entity.type
_entity.pdbx_description
1 polymer ?
#
loop_
_entity_poly.entity_id
_entity_poly.type
_entity_poly.pdbx_seq_one_letter_code
_entity_poly.pdbx_strand_id
1 'polypeptide(L)'
;MGQPASARFSSESSERVGEPGKGREGAGVKGERGLQASGPAPGGRKMAEGERQSPPDSLEDTPPATQNFIIPKKEIHTVPDMGKWKRSQAYADYMGFILTLNEGVKGKKLTFEYRVSEAIEKLVTLLNTLDRWIDETPPVDQPSRFGNKAYRTWYAKLDQEAENLVASVVPTHLAAAVPEVSVYLKESVGNSTRIDYGTGHEAAFAAFLCCLCKIGVLRVDDQIAIVFKVFNRYLEVMRKLQKTYRMEPAGSQGVWGLDDFQFLPFIWGSSQLIDHPHLEPRHFVDEKAVNENHEDYMFLECILFITEMKTGPFAEHSNQLWNISAVPSWSKVNQGLIRMYKAECLEKFPVIQHFKFGSLLPIHPVASC
;
A
#
# COMPACT_ATOMS: atom_id res chain seq x y z
N MET A 1 48.77 -21.94 -25.97
CA MET A 1 47.92 -22.16 -27.16
C MET A 1 47.14 -23.44 -26.93
N GLY A 2 45.87 -23.33 -26.58
CA GLY A 2 44.98 -24.46 -26.38
C GLY A 2 43.56 -24.00 -26.75
N GLN A 3 43.03 -24.55 -27.84
CA GLN A 3 41.62 -24.41 -28.19
C GLN A 3 40.79 -25.36 -27.32
N PRO A 4 39.53 -24.99 -27.05
CA PRO A 4 38.48 -26.01 -27.04
C PRO A 4 37.35 -25.69 -28.02
N ALA A 5 36.71 -26.79 -28.41
CA ALA A 5 35.85 -26.97 -29.55
C ALA A 5 34.46 -26.31 -29.44
N SER A 6 33.93 -25.97 -30.61
CA SER A 6 32.56 -25.55 -30.85
C SER A 6 31.58 -26.71 -30.67
N ALA A 7 30.47 -26.47 -29.96
CA ALA A 7 29.24 -27.25 -30.09
C ALA A 7 28.12 -26.32 -30.60
N ARG A 8 27.70 -26.56 -31.84
CA ARG A 8 26.46 -26.02 -32.42
C ARG A 8 25.31 -26.92 -32.00
N PHE A 9 24.18 -26.34 -31.57
CA PHE A 9 22.89 -27.00 -31.70
C PHE A 9 21.86 -26.01 -32.23
N SER A 10 21.13 -26.49 -33.24
CA SER A 10 20.29 -25.76 -34.17
C SER A 10 18.96 -25.34 -33.56
N SER A 11 18.52 -24.16 -33.97
CA SER A 11 17.14 -23.67 -33.92
C SER A 11 16.31 -24.31 -35.04
N GLU A 12 15.13 -24.83 -34.70
CA GLU A 12 14.03 -25.00 -35.64
C GLU A 12 12.77 -24.32 -35.10
N SER A 13 12.07 -23.71 -36.04
CA SER A 13 10.97 -22.77 -35.93
C SER A 13 9.75 -23.29 -36.70
N SER A 14 8.66 -22.51 -36.66
CA SER A 14 7.37 -22.64 -37.38
C SER A 14 6.31 -23.56 -36.75
N GLU A 15 5.01 -23.27 -36.79
CA GLU A 15 4.19 -22.09 -37.10
C GLU A 15 2.72 -22.50 -36.85
N ARG A 16 1.87 -21.53 -36.46
CA ARG A 16 0.41 -21.34 -36.71
C ARG A 16 -0.56 -22.51 -36.39
N VAL A 17 -1.74 -22.28 -35.81
CA VAL A 17 -3.01 -21.74 -36.36
C VAL A 17 -3.91 -21.49 -35.12
N GLY A 18 -4.64 -20.39 -34.89
CA GLY A 18 -5.56 -19.62 -35.74
C GLY A 18 -7.03 -19.92 -35.35
N GLU A 19 -7.72 -18.97 -34.70
CA GLU A 19 -9.10 -19.03 -34.16
C GLU A 19 -10.20 -19.42 -35.17
N PRO A 20 -11.47 -19.55 -34.69
CA PRO A 20 -12.43 -18.55 -35.15
C PRO A 20 -13.39 -18.01 -34.07
N GLY A 21 -13.55 -16.69 -34.07
CA GLY A 21 -14.72 -15.98 -33.55
C GLY A 21 -15.62 -15.46 -34.68
N LYS A 22 -16.95 -15.52 -34.48
CA LYS A 22 -18.01 -14.67 -35.06
C LYS A 22 -19.14 -14.66 -34.02
N GLY A 23 -19.66 -13.55 -33.51
CA GLY A 23 -20.02 -12.29 -34.16
C GLY A 23 -21.55 -12.22 -34.23
N ARG A 24 -22.18 -11.66 -33.19
CA ARG A 24 -23.61 -11.32 -33.11
C ARG A 24 -23.73 -9.79 -33.17
N GLU A 25 -24.47 -9.27 -34.16
CA GLU A 25 -25.03 -7.92 -34.16
C GLU A 25 -26.51 -8.00 -34.53
N GLY A 26 -27.33 -7.22 -33.82
CA GLY A 26 -28.76 -7.08 -34.05
C GLY A 26 -29.29 -5.92 -33.21
N ALA A 27 -29.57 -4.82 -33.89
CA ALA A 27 -29.89 -3.49 -33.40
C ALA A 27 -31.29 -3.33 -32.75
N GLY A 28 -31.47 -2.22 -32.01
CA GLY A 28 -32.80 -1.64 -31.79
C GLY A 28 -32.91 -0.65 -30.62
N VAL A 29 -32.64 0.64 -30.86
CA VAL A 29 -33.02 1.76 -29.97
C VAL A 29 -34.01 2.67 -30.71
N LYS A 30 -35.18 2.90 -30.11
CA LYS A 30 -36.11 4.04 -30.25
C LYS A 30 -36.88 4.08 -28.91
N GLY A 31 -37.22 5.18 -28.26
CA GLY A 31 -37.36 6.59 -28.63
C GLY A 31 -38.47 7.16 -27.72
N GLU A 32 -38.23 8.35 -27.19
CA GLU A 32 -38.90 9.02 -26.06
C GLU A 32 -40.36 9.49 -26.25
N ARG A 33 -40.88 10.07 -25.14
CA ARG A 33 -41.97 11.08 -24.94
C ARG A 33 -43.31 10.49 -24.51
N GLY A 34 -43.97 10.93 -23.43
CA GLY A 34 -43.96 12.22 -22.74
C GLY A 34 -45.20 13.02 -23.14
N LEU A 35 -46.23 13.06 -22.29
CA LEU A 35 -47.38 13.97 -22.43
C LEU A 35 -47.92 14.41 -21.06
N GLN A 36 -48.07 15.73 -20.92
CA GLN A 36 -48.66 16.49 -19.82
C GLN A 36 -50.09 16.95 -20.16
N ALA A 37 -50.77 17.49 -19.11
CA ALA A 37 -51.87 18.47 -19.11
C ALA A 37 -53.31 17.90 -19.15
N SER A 38 -54.35 18.43 -18.50
CA SER A 38 -54.55 19.52 -17.50
C SER A 38 -56.07 19.68 -17.17
N GLY A 39 -56.42 19.98 -15.91
CA GLY A 39 -57.58 20.80 -15.45
C GLY A 39 -58.98 20.15 -15.33
N PRO A 40 -60.00 20.82 -14.71
CA PRO A 40 -60.02 21.98 -13.80
C PRO A 40 -60.89 21.80 -12.50
N ALA A 41 -60.88 22.82 -11.62
CA ALA A 41 -61.66 22.94 -10.36
C ALA A 41 -63.08 23.54 -10.58
N PRO A 42 -63.97 23.53 -9.55
CA PRO A 42 -64.21 24.80 -8.81
C PRO A 42 -64.71 24.68 -7.33
N GLY A 43 -64.67 25.82 -6.60
CA GLY A 43 -65.73 26.22 -5.64
C GLY A 43 -65.37 26.17 -4.14
N GLY A 44 -65.29 27.35 -3.49
CA GLY A 44 -64.91 27.50 -2.07
C GLY A 44 -66.06 27.69 -1.07
N ARG A 45 -65.73 27.62 0.24
CA ARG A 45 -66.35 28.38 1.35
C ARG A 45 -65.55 28.24 2.67
N LYS A 46 -65.84 29.16 3.58
CA LYS A 46 -65.04 29.75 4.69
C LYS A 46 -64.84 28.90 5.96
N MET A 47 -63.68 29.17 6.61
CA MET A 47 -63.38 29.39 8.04
C MET A 47 -63.80 28.37 9.12
N ALA A 48 -62.81 27.81 9.85
CA ALA A 48 -62.77 27.72 11.33
C ALA A 48 -61.38 27.24 11.82
N GLU A 49 -60.98 27.73 12.98
CA GLU A 49 -59.67 27.61 13.63
C GLU A 49 -59.26 26.17 14.01
N GLY A 50 -57.95 25.94 13.99
CA GLY A 50 -57.29 24.74 14.53
C GLY A 50 -55.78 24.90 14.42
N GLU A 51 -55.14 25.15 15.56
CA GLU A 51 -53.69 25.29 15.73
C GLU A 51 -52.95 24.12 15.08
N ARG A 52 -52.07 24.40 14.10
CA ARG A 52 -51.15 23.40 13.56
C ARG A 52 -49.96 23.28 14.50
N GLN A 53 -49.93 22.20 15.27
CA GLN A 53 -48.71 21.68 15.86
C GLN A 53 -47.71 21.34 14.74
N SER A 54 -46.52 21.92 14.83
CA SER A 54 -45.34 21.54 14.05
C SER A 54 -44.98 20.07 14.31
N PRO A 55 -44.63 19.29 13.27
CA PRO A 55 -44.19 17.91 13.48
C PRO A 55 -42.86 17.93 14.27
N PRO A 56 -42.63 16.97 15.19
CA PRO A 56 -41.35 16.88 15.86
C PRO A 56 -40.28 16.48 14.84
N ASP A 57 -39.27 17.32 14.69
CA ASP A 57 -37.96 16.94 14.14
C ASP A 57 -37.33 15.91 15.09
N SER A 58 -37.75 14.66 14.97
CA SER A 58 -36.99 13.53 15.51
C SER A 58 -35.91 13.19 14.49
N LEU A 59 -34.79 13.90 14.58
CA LEU A 59 -33.51 13.31 14.22
C LEU A 59 -33.31 12.14 15.19
N GLU A 60 -33.77 10.95 14.79
CA GLU A 60 -33.33 9.72 15.41
C GLU A 60 -31.83 9.63 15.18
N ASP A 61 -31.07 10.08 16.18
CA ASP A 61 -29.68 9.67 16.40
C ASP A 61 -29.70 8.14 16.44
N THR A 62 -29.47 7.55 15.26
CA THR A 62 -29.18 6.13 15.17
C THR A 62 -27.87 5.98 15.94
N PRO A 63 -27.82 5.21 17.05
CA PRO A 63 -26.56 4.99 17.75
C PRO A 63 -25.55 4.52 16.71
N PRO A 64 -24.32 5.07 16.66
CA PRO A 64 -23.32 4.57 15.74
C PRO A 64 -23.25 3.07 15.96
N ALA A 65 -23.54 2.31 14.90
CA ALA A 65 -23.53 0.85 14.96
C ALA A 65 -22.27 0.45 15.71
N THR A 66 -22.43 -0.21 16.85
CA THR A 66 -21.30 -0.69 17.65
C THR A 66 -20.46 -1.57 16.73
N GLN A 67 -19.41 -0.99 16.15
CA GLN A 67 -18.51 -1.71 15.28
C GLN A 67 -17.81 -2.73 16.17
N ASN A 68 -18.20 -3.99 16.02
CA ASN A 68 -17.58 -5.10 16.73
C ASN A 68 -16.22 -5.35 16.10
N PHE A 69 -15.19 -4.66 16.59
CA PHE A 69 -13.81 -4.91 16.24
C PHE A 69 -13.39 -6.32 16.69
N ILE A 70 -12.56 -6.98 15.88
CA ILE A 70 -12.07 -8.34 16.16
C ILE A 70 -10.55 -8.37 15.99
N ILE A 71 -9.89 -9.17 16.83
CA ILE A 71 -8.43 -9.36 16.73
C ILE A 71 -8.11 -10.04 15.39
N PRO A 72 -7.30 -9.40 14.50
CA PRO A 72 -7.00 -9.96 13.20
C PRO A 72 -6.27 -11.30 13.30
N LYS A 73 -6.69 -12.27 12.48
CA LYS A 73 -6.12 -13.61 12.42
C LYS A 73 -5.73 -13.99 10.99
N LYS A 74 -4.84 -14.97 10.87
CA LYS A 74 -4.49 -15.53 9.56
C LYS A 74 -5.67 -16.31 8.98
N GLU A 75 -5.87 -16.16 7.69
CA GLU A 75 -6.92 -16.85 6.93
C GLU A 75 -6.42 -17.46 5.61
N ILE A 76 -5.15 -17.24 5.27
CA ILE A 76 -4.46 -17.82 4.09
C ILE A 76 -3.47 -18.87 4.61
N HIS A 77 -3.89 -20.14 4.64
CA HIS A 77 -3.08 -21.24 5.19
C HIS A 77 -2.47 -22.11 4.10
N THR A 78 -3.12 -22.16 2.94
CA THR A 78 -2.76 -23.00 1.80
C THR A 78 -2.93 -22.23 0.49
N VAL A 79 -2.30 -22.72 -0.59
CA VAL A 79 -2.41 -22.08 -1.92
C VAL A 79 -3.87 -21.92 -2.40
N PRO A 80 -4.80 -22.87 -2.17
CA PRO A 80 -6.23 -22.67 -2.49
C PRO A 80 -6.88 -21.45 -1.80
N ASP A 81 -6.43 -21.08 -0.60
CA ASP A 81 -6.98 -19.92 0.12
C ASP A 81 -6.68 -18.59 -0.58
N MET A 82 -5.73 -18.56 -1.52
CA MET A 82 -5.45 -17.38 -2.35
C MET A 82 -6.68 -16.95 -3.15
N GLY A 83 -7.55 -17.89 -3.54
CA GLY A 83 -8.82 -17.57 -4.18
C GLY A 83 -9.78 -16.81 -3.26
N LYS A 84 -9.81 -17.16 -1.96
CA LYS A 84 -10.59 -16.46 -0.93
C LYS A 84 -10.07 -15.04 -0.75
N TRP A 85 -8.75 -14.89 -0.63
CA TRP A 85 -8.08 -13.59 -0.53
C TRP A 85 -8.42 -12.66 -1.71
N LYS A 86 -8.23 -13.10 -2.96
CA LYS A 86 -8.46 -12.26 -4.16
C LYS A 86 -9.91 -11.78 -4.28
N ARG A 87 -10.88 -12.51 -3.72
CA ARG A 87 -12.31 -12.15 -3.73
C ARG A 87 -12.77 -11.43 -2.46
N SER A 88 -11.88 -11.24 -1.48
CA SER A 88 -12.25 -10.69 -0.18
C SER A 88 -12.47 -9.17 -0.23
N GLN A 89 -13.28 -8.67 0.70
CA GLN A 89 -13.43 -7.22 0.94
C GLN A 89 -12.08 -6.59 1.33
N ALA A 90 -11.28 -7.28 2.14
CA ALA A 90 -9.93 -6.85 2.50
C ALA A 90 -9.04 -6.55 1.28
N TYR A 91 -9.03 -7.43 0.27
CA TYR A 91 -8.24 -7.21 -0.95
C TYR A 91 -8.76 -6.00 -1.74
N ALA A 92 -10.08 -5.87 -1.88
CA ALA A 92 -10.70 -4.76 -2.60
C ALA A 92 -10.39 -3.42 -1.93
N ASP A 93 -10.57 -3.33 -0.60
CA ASP A 93 -10.29 -2.14 0.19
C ASP A 93 -8.80 -1.79 0.17
N TYR A 94 -7.94 -2.78 0.35
CA TYR A 94 -6.49 -2.60 0.32
C TYR A 94 -6.02 -2.07 -1.03
N MET A 95 -6.41 -2.72 -2.14
CA MET A 95 -6.04 -2.26 -3.48
C MET A 95 -6.64 -0.88 -3.80
N GLY A 96 -7.89 -0.63 -3.41
CA GLY A 96 -8.52 0.68 -3.55
C GLY A 96 -7.75 1.77 -2.84
N PHE A 97 -7.29 1.51 -1.62
CA PHE A 97 -6.44 2.42 -0.85
C PHE A 97 -5.11 2.71 -1.55
N ILE A 98 -4.37 1.68 -1.99
CA ILE A 98 -3.09 1.86 -2.69
C ILE A 98 -3.25 2.72 -3.95
N LEU A 99 -4.30 2.46 -4.74
CA LEU A 99 -4.58 3.19 -5.98
C LEU A 99 -5.05 4.63 -5.74
N THR A 100 -5.84 4.86 -4.68
CA THR A 100 -6.27 6.21 -4.29
C THR A 100 -5.08 7.07 -3.90
N LEU A 101 -4.18 6.53 -3.07
CA LEU A 101 -2.94 7.22 -2.71
C LEU A 101 -2.04 7.46 -3.92
N ASN A 102 -1.94 6.47 -4.83
CA ASN A 102 -1.17 6.58 -6.06
C ASN A 102 -1.62 7.75 -6.93
N GLU A 103 -2.94 7.95 -7.10
CA GLU A 103 -3.45 9.11 -7.85
C GLU A 103 -3.24 10.41 -7.07
N GLY A 104 -3.40 10.39 -5.74
CA GLY A 104 -3.19 11.55 -4.87
C GLY A 104 -1.80 12.18 -5.01
N VAL A 105 -0.75 11.36 -5.14
CA VAL A 105 0.65 11.82 -5.23
C VAL A 105 1.14 12.11 -6.65
N LYS A 106 0.32 11.86 -7.67
CA LYS A 106 0.70 12.02 -9.07
C LYS A 106 1.22 13.41 -9.39
N GLY A 107 2.41 13.49 -10.00
CA GLY A 107 3.05 14.72 -10.44
C GLY A 107 3.50 15.67 -9.32
N LYS A 108 3.62 15.19 -8.07
CA LYS A 108 3.94 16.03 -6.89
C LYS A 108 5.25 15.60 -6.24
N LYS A 109 6.10 16.58 -5.94
CA LYS A 109 7.32 16.39 -5.14
C LYS A 109 7.00 16.13 -3.68
N LEU A 110 7.92 15.52 -2.94
CA LEU A 110 7.84 15.38 -1.48
C LEU A 110 7.71 16.74 -0.77
N THR A 111 8.26 17.79 -1.38
CA THR A 111 8.21 19.20 -0.94
C THR A 111 6.94 19.95 -1.33
N PHE A 112 5.97 19.29 -1.98
CA PHE A 112 4.66 19.88 -2.29
C PHE A 112 3.97 20.41 -1.03
N GLU A 113 3.26 21.53 -1.12
CA GLU A 113 2.48 22.05 0.00
C GLU A 113 1.20 21.23 0.17
N TYR A 114 1.14 20.41 1.23
CA TYR A 114 -0.04 19.61 1.57
C TYR A 114 -0.45 19.84 3.02
N ARG A 115 -1.74 19.62 3.30
CA ARG A 115 -2.30 19.72 4.65
C ARG A 115 -1.69 18.65 5.54
N VAL A 116 -1.33 19.04 6.77
CA VAL A 116 -0.86 18.14 7.82
C VAL A 116 -1.87 18.25 8.97
N SER A 117 -2.61 17.17 9.24
CA SER A 117 -3.52 17.09 10.38
C SER A 117 -2.82 16.64 11.65
N GLU A 118 -3.47 16.82 12.79
CA GLU A 118 -2.99 16.32 14.09
C GLU A 118 -2.76 14.80 14.07
N ALA A 119 -3.61 14.03 13.35
CA ALA A 119 -3.44 12.59 13.21
C ALA A 119 -2.14 12.23 12.47
N ILE A 120 -1.79 12.98 11.42
CA ILE A 120 -0.52 12.82 10.70
C ILE A 120 0.66 13.13 11.62
N GLU A 121 0.61 14.20 12.41
CA GLU A 121 1.67 14.54 13.36
C GLU A 121 1.86 13.47 14.44
N LYS A 122 0.75 12.94 14.96
CA LYS A 122 0.76 11.83 15.93
C LYS A 122 1.35 10.55 15.33
N LEU A 123 1.06 10.24 14.07
CA LEU A 123 1.68 9.12 13.35
C LEU A 123 3.19 9.31 13.17
N VAL A 124 3.65 10.52 12.86
CA VAL A 124 5.09 10.83 12.79
C VAL A 124 5.74 10.68 14.16
N THR A 125 5.11 11.16 15.23
CA THR A 125 5.58 10.99 16.62
C THR A 125 5.65 9.51 17.02
N LEU A 126 4.66 8.71 16.61
CA LEU A 126 4.70 7.25 16.77
C LEU A 126 5.94 6.66 16.09
N LEU A 127 6.19 7.00 14.82
CA LEU A 127 7.36 6.51 14.08
C LEU A 127 8.68 6.99 14.70
N ASN A 128 8.73 8.22 15.22
CA ASN A 128 9.89 8.74 15.96
C ASN A 128 10.14 7.99 17.27
N THR A 129 9.08 7.48 17.91
CA THR A 129 9.22 6.62 19.09
C THR A 129 9.86 5.28 18.72
N LEU A 130 9.42 4.67 17.61
CA LEU A 130 10.02 3.45 17.07
C LEU A 130 11.50 3.66 16.75
N ASP A 131 11.84 4.79 16.13
CA ASP A 131 13.22 5.17 15.79
C ASP A 131 14.11 5.37 17.02
N ARG A 132 13.61 6.11 18.02
CA ARG A 132 14.31 6.29 19.30
C ARG A 132 14.61 4.96 19.98
N TRP A 133 13.68 4.00 19.92
CA TRP A 133 13.93 2.67 20.49
C TRP A 133 15.06 1.91 19.79
N ILE A 134 15.38 2.22 18.53
CA ILE A 134 16.55 1.67 17.83
C ILE A 134 17.82 2.16 18.51
N ASP A 135 17.89 3.47 18.80
CA ASP A 135 19.04 4.09 19.48
C ASP A 135 19.22 3.53 20.91
N GLU A 136 18.12 3.30 21.61
CA GLU A 136 18.10 2.70 22.95
C GLU A 136 18.37 1.18 22.96
N THR A 137 18.45 0.55 21.79
CA THR A 137 18.60 -0.90 21.65
C THR A 137 19.74 -1.20 20.67
N PRO A 138 20.99 -0.85 21.02
CA PRO A 138 22.12 -0.99 20.11
C PRO A 138 22.38 -2.46 19.74
N PRO A 139 22.98 -2.73 18.56
CA PRO A 139 23.37 -4.08 18.16
C PRO A 139 24.28 -4.73 19.18
N VAL A 140 24.04 -6.01 19.47
CA VAL A 140 24.88 -6.80 20.38
C VAL A 140 25.95 -7.55 19.60
N ASP A 141 27.10 -7.78 20.23
CA ASP A 141 28.08 -8.73 19.69
C ASP A 141 27.48 -10.13 19.68
N GLN A 142 27.64 -10.82 18.55
CA GLN A 142 27.08 -12.14 18.34
C GLN A 142 27.91 -12.95 17.35
N PRO A 143 28.01 -14.28 17.53
CA PRO A 143 28.74 -15.14 16.61
C PRO A 143 28.03 -15.30 15.25
N SER A 144 26.72 -15.01 15.17
CA SER A 144 25.94 -15.14 13.93
C SER A 144 26.21 -13.95 13.01
N ARG A 145 26.54 -14.26 11.75
CA ARG A 145 26.67 -13.27 10.66
C ARG A 145 25.35 -12.73 10.12
N PHE A 146 24.23 -13.40 10.44
CA PHE A 146 22.88 -13.03 10.02
C PHE A 146 22.27 -11.99 10.98
N GLY A 147 20.96 -11.75 10.89
CA GLY A 147 20.26 -10.72 11.67
C GLY A 147 20.67 -10.63 13.14
N ASN A 148 20.81 -9.38 13.62
CA ASN A 148 21.27 -9.07 14.97
C ASN A 148 20.15 -9.29 15.99
N LYS A 149 20.42 -10.07 17.04
CA LYS A 149 19.44 -10.44 18.07
C LYS A 149 18.88 -9.24 18.85
N ALA A 150 19.55 -8.09 18.86
CA ALA A 150 19.02 -6.86 19.45
C ALA A 150 17.68 -6.43 18.82
N TYR A 151 17.42 -6.80 17.56
CA TYR A 151 16.11 -6.61 16.93
C TYR A 151 14.96 -7.24 17.73
N ARG A 152 15.20 -8.39 18.38
CA ARG A 152 14.16 -9.05 19.20
C ARG A 152 13.82 -8.23 20.43
N THR A 153 14.82 -7.60 21.04
CA THR A 153 14.63 -6.69 22.16
C THR A 153 13.85 -5.45 21.72
N TRP A 154 14.19 -4.88 20.56
CA TRP A 154 13.45 -3.76 19.98
C TRP A 154 11.99 -4.15 19.66
N TYR A 155 11.78 -5.29 19.01
CA TYR A 155 10.44 -5.78 18.67
C TYR A 155 9.61 -6.10 19.92
N ALA A 156 10.21 -6.63 20.98
CA ALA A 156 9.51 -6.89 22.24
C ALA A 156 8.95 -5.60 22.87
N LYS A 157 9.67 -4.47 22.78
CA LYS A 157 9.14 -3.16 23.19
C LYS A 157 7.93 -2.79 22.34
N LEU A 158 8.02 -2.94 21.02
CA LEU A 158 6.88 -2.67 20.13
C LEU A 158 5.67 -3.55 20.44
N ASP A 159 5.86 -4.86 20.66
CA ASP A 159 4.76 -5.78 20.92
C ASP A 159 3.99 -5.44 22.21
N GLN A 160 4.70 -4.92 23.23
CA GLN A 160 4.14 -4.46 24.50
C GLN A 160 3.44 -3.09 24.37
N GLU A 161 4.01 -2.17 23.59
CA GLU A 161 3.57 -0.78 23.53
C GLU A 161 2.68 -0.44 22.32
N ALA A 162 2.46 -1.37 21.39
CA ALA A 162 1.73 -1.09 20.14
C ALA A 162 0.33 -0.53 20.37
N GLU A 163 -0.42 -1.04 21.35
CA GLU A 163 -1.75 -0.50 21.67
C GLU A 163 -1.66 0.93 22.24
N ASN A 164 -0.69 1.22 23.11
CA ASN A 164 -0.47 2.57 23.64
C ASN A 164 -0.09 3.56 22.54
N LEU A 165 0.79 3.15 21.63
CA LEU A 165 1.19 3.92 20.46
C LEU A 165 -0.02 4.24 19.58
N VAL A 166 -0.83 3.24 19.24
CA VAL A 166 -2.03 3.43 18.40
C VAL A 166 -3.10 4.26 19.13
N ALA A 167 -3.29 4.07 20.43
CA ALA A 167 -4.21 4.87 21.25
C ALA A 167 -3.83 6.36 21.29
N SER A 168 -2.55 6.70 21.11
CA SER A 168 -2.12 8.11 20.99
C SER A 168 -2.62 8.79 19.70
N VAL A 169 -2.90 8.01 18.65
CA VAL A 169 -3.40 8.45 17.35
C VAL A 169 -4.92 8.38 17.28
N VAL A 170 -5.51 7.30 17.81
CA VAL A 170 -6.95 7.02 17.75
C VAL A 170 -7.71 7.82 18.83
N PRO A 171 -8.73 8.64 18.47
CA PRO A 171 -9.55 9.35 19.44
C PRO A 171 -10.27 8.41 20.41
N THR A 172 -10.54 8.87 21.64
CA THR A 172 -11.12 8.06 22.72
C THR A 172 -12.44 7.39 22.36
N HIS A 173 -13.30 8.04 21.56
CA HIS A 173 -14.58 7.47 21.13
C HIS A 173 -14.43 6.26 20.17
N LEU A 174 -13.23 6.04 19.62
CA LEU A 174 -12.87 4.90 18.78
C LEU A 174 -11.87 3.95 19.48
N ALA A 175 -11.69 4.05 20.80
CA ALA A 175 -10.72 3.25 21.54
C ALA A 175 -10.90 1.73 21.35
N ALA A 176 -12.13 1.27 21.10
CA ALA A 176 -12.43 -0.13 20.81
C ALA A 176 -11.73 -0.67 19.55
N ALA A 177 -11.30 0.20 18.62
CA ALA A 177 -10.57 -0.19 17.42
C ALA A 177 -9.09 -0.47 17.67
N VAL A 178 -8.52 0.06 18.76
CA VAL A 178 -7.07 0.03 19.04
C VAL A 178 -6.49 -1.39 19.02
N PRO A 179 -7.10 -2.41 19.67
CA PRO A 179 -6.56 -3.76 19.66
C PRO A 179 -6.50 -4.39 18.27
N GLU A 180 -7.47 -4.07 17.39
CA GLU A 180 -7.47 -4.56 16.01
C GLU A 180 -6.42 -3.84 15.15
N VAL A 181 -6.38 -2.51 15.23
CA VAL A 181 -5.47 -1.67 14.44
C VAL A 181 -4.00 -1.92 14.82
N SER A 182 -3.71 -2.12 16.11
CA SER A 182 -2.34 -2.35 16.61
C SER A 182 -1.72 -3.63 16.05
N VAL A 183 -2.51 -4.65 15.73
CA VAL A 183 -2.00 -5.89 15.11
C VAL A 183 -1.32 -5.59 13.78
N TYR A 184 -1.89 -4.71 12.94
CA TYR A 184 -1.27 -4.34 11.66
C TYR A 184 0.04 -3.59 11.86
N LEU A 185 0.13 -2.69 12.86
CA LEU A 185 1.39 -2.03 13.22
C LEU A 185 2.46 -3.05 13.64
N LYS A 186 2.10 -4.03 14.48
CA LYS A 186 3.04 -5.07 14.93
C LYS A 186 3.57 -5.95 13.80
N GLU A 187 2.72 -6.27 12.82
CA GLU A 187 3.13 -7.05 11.65
C GLU A 187 3.90 -6.22 10.61
N SER A 188 4.04 -4.91 10.79
CA SER A 188 4.57 -4.00 9.77
C SER A 188 6.08 -3.79 9.76
N VAL A 189 6.82 -4.38 10.71
CA VAL A 189 8.22 -3.99 10.97
C VAL A 189 9.24 -5.13 10.80
N GLY A 190 8.78 -6.30 10.32
CA GLY A 190 9.61 -7.50 10.15
C GLY A 190 9.25 -8.63 11.11
N ASN A 191 9.96 -9.75 11.03
CA ASN A 191 9.72 -10.92 11.88
C ASN A 191 10.77 -11.08 12.99
N SER A 192 10.36 -11.07 14.26
CA SER A 192 11.28 -11.19 15.41
C SER A 192 12.09 -12.50 15.42
N THR A 193 11.48 -13.62 15.03
CA THR A 193 12.16 -14.92 15.04
C THR A 193 13.24 -14.99 13.96
N ARG A 194 12.85 -14.69 12.71
CA ARG A 194 13.73 -14.79 11.53
C ARG A 194 14.66 -13.59 11.36
N ILE A 195 14.33 -12.45 11.97
CA ILE A 195 15.05 -11.18 11.82
C ILE A 195 15.13 -10.79 10.35
N ASP A 196 13.98 -10.90 9.67
CA ASP A 196 13.81 -10.56 8.27
C ASP A 196 12.70 -9.51 8.09
N TYR A 197 12.75 -8.80 6.96
CA TYR A 197 11.75 -7.82 6.55
C TYR A 197 11.51 -7.95 5.04
N GLY A 198 10.30 -7.66 4.57
CA GLY A 198 9.97 -7.70 3.15
C GLY A 198 8.59 -7.12 2.87
N THR A 199 8.14 -7.27 1.63
CA THR A 199 6.94 -6.61 1.09
C THR A 199 5.63 -7.00 1.79
N GLY A 200 5.57 -8.15 2.46
CA GLY A 200 4.43 -8.52 3.30
C GLY A 200 4.30 -7.65 4.55
N HIS A 201 5.43 -7.21 5.12
CA HIS A 201 5.46 -6.28 6.27
C HIS A 201 5.13 -4.85 5.83
N GLU A 202 5.68 -4.42 4.68
CA GLU A 202 5.30 -3.17 4.04
C GLU A 202 3.78 -3.10 3.79
N ALA A 203 3.20 -4.20 3.29
CA ALA A 203 1.76 -4.31 3.08
C ALA A 203 0.96 -4.22 4.39
N ALA A 204 1.48 -4.76 5.50
CA ALA A 204 0.86 -4.60 6.81
C ALA A 204 0.88 -3.13 7.29
N PHE A 205 1.92 -2.35 6.97
CA PHE A 205 1.92 -0.90 7.26
C PHE A 205 0.86 -0.16 6.44
N ALA A 206 0.75 -0.46 5.16
CA ALA A 206 -0.31 0.12 4.32
C ALA A 206 -1.71 -0.31 4.81
N ALA A 207 -1.87 -1.54 5.30
CA ALA A 207 -3.10 -2.01 5.92
C ALA A 207 -3.41 -1.26 7.23
N PHE A 208 -2.41 -1.00 8.08
CA PHE A 208 -2.54 -0.17 9.27
C PHE A 208 -3.09 1.24 8.93
N LEU A 209 -2.52 1.89 7.92
CA LEU A 209 -2.99 3.21 7.45
C LEU A 209 -4.40 3.13 6.84
N CYS A 210 -4.68 2.08 6.06
CA CYS A 210 -6.01 1.82 5.52
C CYS A 210 -7.06 1.68 6.62
N CYS A 211 -6.76 0.93 7.68
CA CYS A 211 -7.63 0.79 8.86
C CYS A 211 -7.94 2.15 9.50
N LEU A 212 -6.94 3.02 9.67
CA LEU A 212 -7.13 4.38 10.20
C LEU A 212 -8.02 5.26 9.30
N CYS A 213 -7.93 5.09 7.97
CA CYS A 213 -8.88 5.74 7.04
C CYS A 213 -10.30 5.18 7.20
N LYS A 214 -10.45 3.86 7.33
CA LYS A 214 -11.76 3.20 7.45
C LYS A 214 -12.53 3.60 8.71
N ILE A 215 -11.84 3.84 9.82
CA ILE A 215 -12.45 4.35 11.06
C ILE A 215 -12.54 5.88 11.09
N GLY A 216 -12.12 6.57 10.04
CA GLY A 216 -12.22 8.03 9.92
C GLY A 216 -11.25 8.83 10.79
N VAL A 217 -10.15 8.22 11.25
CA VAL A 217 -9.05 8.94 11.91
C VAL A 217 -8.26 9.73 10.87
N LEU A 218 -7.96 9.11 9.74
CA LEU A 218 -7.40 9.77 8.55
C LEU A 218 -8.52 10.07 7.56
N ARG A 219 -8.44 11.24 6.91
CA ARG A 219 -9.44 11.72 5.96
C ARG A 219 -8.86 11.81 4.55
N VAL A 220 -9.73 12.07 3.56
CA VAL A 220 -9.31 12.23 2.16
C VAL A 220 -8.27 13.34 2.00
N ASP A 221 -8.40 14.43 2.75
CA ASP A 221 -7.44 15.54 2.76
C ASP A 221 -6.03 15.13 3.25
N ASP A 222 -5.91 14.03 4.00
CA ASP A 222 -4.64 13.53 4.50
C ASP A 222 -3.89 12.67 3.47
N GLN A 223 -4.51 12.29 2.34
CA GLN A 223 -3.97 11.28 1.42
C GLN A 223 -2.54 11.55 0.93
N ILE A 224 -2.18 12.82 0.68
CA ILE A 224 -0.82 13.19 0.27
C ILE A 224 0.14 13.05 1.47
N ALA A 225 -0.27 13.53 2.65
CA ALA A 225 0.53 13.47 3.87
C ALA A 225 0.74 12.02 4.36
N ILE A 226 -0.22 11.12 4.11
CA ILE A 226 -0.06 9.68 4.36
C ILE A 226 1.16 9.15 3.61
N VAL A 227 1.37 9.54 2.35
CA VAL A 227 2.52 9.07 1.56
C VAL A 227 3.78 9.89 1.85
N PHE A 228 3.72 11.21 1.66
CA PHE A 228 4.91 12.08 1.67
C PHE A 228 5.46 12.38 3.06
N LYS A 229 4.66 12.16 4.11
CA LYS A 229 5.08 12.41 5.50
C LYS A 229 5.14 11.12 6.31
N VAL A 230 4.02 10.40 6.42
CA VAL A 230 3.96 9.19 7.28
C VAL A 230 4.70 8.02 6.64
N PHE A 231 4.40 7.67 5.39
CA PHE A 231 5.07 6.55 4.72
C PHE A 231 6.53 6.84 4.42
N ASN A 232 6.86 8.08 4.02
CA ASN A 232 8.26 8.50 3.87
C ASN A 232 9.05 8.30 5.18
N ARG A 233 8.51 8.78 6.30
CA ARG A 233 9.12 8.59 7.62
C ARG A 233 9.22 7.12 8.00
N TYR A 234 8.22 6.31 7.68
CA TYR A 234 8.26 4.87 7.92
C TYR A 234 9.41 4.19 7.18
N LEU A 235 9.64 4.54 5.90
CA LEU A 235 10.76 3.99 5.13
C LEU A 235 12.11 4.32 5.76
N GLU A 236 12.30 5.54 6.26
CA GLU A 236 13.53 5.91 6.99
C GLU A 236 13.76 5.02 8.22
N VAL A 237 12.72 4.78 9.03
CA VAL A 237 12.80 3.89 10.20
C VAL A 237 13.12 2.45 9.74
N MET A 238 12.46 1.95 8.70
CA MET A 238 12.70 0.60 8.19
C MET A 238 14.13 0.43 7.66
N ARG A 239 14.65 1.43 6.92
CA ARG A 239 16.05 1.43 6.46
C ARG A 239 17.04 1.43 7.62
N LYS A 240 16.75 2.19 8.69
CA LYS A 240 17.57 2.18 9.90
C LYS A 240 17.52 0.83 10.60
N LEU A 241 16.36 0.18 10.71
CA LEU A 241 16.23 -1.19 11.24
C LEU A 241 17.04 -2.20 10.41
N GLN A 242 16.87 -2.16 9.08
CA GLN A 242 17.56 -3.04 8.13
C GLN A 242 19.08 -2.91 8.26
N LYS A 243 19.61 -1.68 8.29
CA LYS A 243 21.04 -1.39 8.47
C LYS A 243 21.53 -1.79 9.87
N THR A 244 20.88 -1.29 10.92
CA THR A 244 21.32 -1.44 12.32
C THR A 244 21.30 -2.90 12.76
N TYR A 245 20.23 -3.63 12.44
CA TYR A 245 20.06 -5.02 12.85
C TYR A 245 20.39 -6.03 11.76
N ARG A 246 20.92 -5.60 10.62
CA ARG A 246 21.35 -6.50 9.52
C ARG A 246 20.23 -7.46 9.10
N MET A 247 19.02 -6.91 8.98
CA MET A 247 17.83 -7.74 8.71
C MET A 247 17.94 -8.40 7.33
N GLU A 248 17.52 -9.65 7.26
CA GLU A 248 17.53 -10.40 6.00
C GLU A 248 16.31 -10.04 5.13
N PRO A 249 16.43 -10.08 3.80
CA PRO A 249 15.28 -9.94 2.90
C PRO A 249 14.31 -11.12 3.03
N ALA A 250 13.06 -10.85 3.43
CA ALA A 250 12.01 -11.85 3.58
C ALA A 250 11.38 -12.15 2.21
N GLY A 251 11.61 -13.36 1.69
CA GLY A 251 11.05 -13.78 0.41
C GLY A 251 11.69 -13.13 -0.82
N SER A 252 12.86 -12.51 -0.68
CA SER A 252 13.61 -11.97 -1.82
C SER A 252 13.96 -13.09 -2.82
N GLN A 253 13.82 -12.77 -4.10
CA GLN A 253 14.29 -13.62 -5.20
C GLN A 253 15.69 -13.19 -5.68
N GLY A 254 16.41 -12.39 -4.88
CA GLY A 254 17.68 -11.76 -5.26
C GLY A 254 17.48 -10.88 -6.50
N VAL A 255 18.29 -11.12 -7.53
CA VAL A 255 18.26 -10.38 -8.81
C VAL A 255 16.92 -10.47 -9.57
N TRP A 256 16.03 -11.39 -9.19
CA TRP A 256 14.71 -11.56 -9.80
C TRP A 256 13.59 -10.78 -9.07
N GLY A 257 13.86 -10.25 -7.87
CA GLY A 257 12.96 -9.34 -7.17
C GLY A 257 13.07 -7.90 -7.68
N LEU A 258 12.06 -7.06 -7.42
CA LEU A 258 12.13 -5.64 -7.72
C LEU A 258 13.18 -4.94 -6.83
N ASP A 259 13.05 -5.16 -5.52
CA ASP A 259 13.95 -4.70 -4.46
C ASP A 259 13.95 -5.77 -3.35
N ASP A 260 14.95 -5.73 -2.48
CA ASP A 260 15.07 -6.71 -1.39
C ASP A 260 13.97 -6.56 -0.32
N PHE A 261 13.47 -5.34 -0.10
CA PHE A 261 12.62 -5.03 1.04
C PHE A 261 11.27 -4.41 0.67
N GLN A 262 11.26 -3.47 -0.28
CA GLN A 262 10.13 -2.57 -0.51
C GLN A 262 9.51 -2.73 -1.91
N PHE A 263 8.26 -2.31 -2.08
CA PHE A 263 7.59 -2.27 -3.38
C PHE A 263 6.77 -1.00 -3.55
N LEU A 264 5.92 -0.67 -2.58
CA LEU A 264 5.03 0.50 -2.61
C LEU A 264 5.72 1.85 -2.93
N PRO A 265 6.93 2.18 -2.43
CA PRO A 265 7.58 3.44 -2.78
C PRO A 265 7.96 3.56 -4.25
N PHE A 266 8.18 2.43 -4.95
CA PHE A 266 8.38 2.47 -6.40
C PHE A 266 7.07 2.74 -7.15
N ILE A 267 5.93 2.25 -6.64
CA ILE A 267 4.62 2.59 -7.19
C ILE A 267 4.34 4.07 -6.98
N TRP A 268 4.30 4.54 -5.74
CA TRP A 268 3.95 5.93 -5.44
C TRP A 268 5.00 6.92 -5.95
N GLY A 269 6.29 6.59 -5.85
CA GLY A 269 7.36 7.41 -6.39
C GLY A 269 7.35 7.51 -7.92
N SER A 270 7.01 6.43 -8.64
CA SER A 270 6.84 6.53 -10.10
C SER A 270 5.62 7.38 -10.48
N SER A 271 4.58 7.43 -9.63
CA SER A 271 3.44 8.33 -9.82
C SER A 271 3.85 9.81 -9.64
N GLN A 272 4.72 10.12 -8.67
CA GLN A 272 5.28 11.48 -8.51
C GLN A 272 5.95 11.99 -9.79
N LEU A 273 6.59 11.10 -10.54
CA LEU A 273 7.39 11.39 -11.72
C LEU A 273 6.59 11.33 -13.04
N ILE A 274 5.28 11.05 -13.00
CA ILE A 274 4.43 11.12 -14.20
C ILE A 274 4.45 12.54 -14.75
N ASP A 275 4.65 12.65 -16.06
CA ASP A 275 4.73 13.90 -16.83
C ASP A 275 5.86 14.85 -16.38
N HIS A 276 6.89 14.33 -15.70
CA HIS A 276 8.05 15.11 -15.28
C HIS A 276 8.82 15.67 -16.50
N PRO A 277 9.22 16.97 -16.51
CA PRO A 277 9.73 17.64 -17.70
C PRO A 277 11.12 17.20 -18.16
N HIS A 278 11.93 16.61 -17.26
CA HIS A 278 13.34 16.27 -17.52
C HIS A 278 13.72 14.83 -17.14
N LEU A 279 13.42 14.42 -15.91
CA LEU A 279 13.63 13.05 -15.44
C LEU A 279 12.69 12.07 -16.12
N GLU A 280 13.24 11.24 -17.01
CA GLU A 280 12.67 10.00 -17.54
C GLU A 280 13.15 8.76 -16.74
N PRO A 281 12.52 7.58 -16.87
CA PRO A 281 12.93 6.35 -16.17
C PRO A 281 14.41 5.98 -16.34
N ARG A 282 15.01 6.19 -17.51
CA ARG A 282 16.43 5.89 -17.73
C ARG A 282 17.39 6.66 -16.82
N HIS A 283 16.96 7.75 -16.18
CA HIS A 283 17.82 8.55 -15.31
C HIS A 283 17.95 7.98 -13.91
N PHE A 284 17.05 7.10 -13.44
CA PHE A 284 17.19 6.58 -12.08
C PHE A 284 18.41 5.65 -11.92
N VAL A 285 19.00 5.17 -13.00
CA VAL A 285 20.27 4.40 -12.97
C VAL A 285 21.51 5.29 -13.11
N ASP A 286 21.34 6.60 -13.29
CA ASP A 286 22.42 7.59 -13.25
C ASP A 286 22.55 8.14 -11.82
N GLU A 287 23.65 7.79 -11.16
CA GLU A 287 23.94 8.20 -9.79
C GLU A 287 23.91 9.73 -9.62
N LYS A 288 24.32 10.51 -10.62
CA LYS A 288 24.29 11.97 -10.52
C LYS A 288 22.85 12.47 -10.46
N ALA A 289 22.00 11.98 -11.37
CA ALA A 289 20.58 12.36 -11.40
C ALA A 289 19.86 11.96 -10.11
N VAL A 290 20.18 10.79 -9.53
CA VAL A 290 19.65 10.37 -8.24
C VAL A 290 20.10 11.32 -7.12
N ASN A 291 21.40 11.56 -6.98
CA ASN A 291 21.96 12.43 -5.94
C ASN A 291 21.44 13.88 -6.00
N GLU A 292 21.12 14.39 -7.19
CA GLU A 292 20.60 15.76 -7.34
C GLU A 292 19.09 15.88 -7.06
N ASN A 293 18.33 14.77 -7.05
CA ASN A 293 16.86 14.82 -7.05
C ASN A 293 16.17 13.92 -6.00
N HIS A 294 16.91 13.09 -5.25
CA HIS A 294 16.32 12.11 -4.34
C HIS A 294 15.46 12.72 -3.23
N GLU A 295 15.83 13.90 -2.71
CA GLU A 295 15.08 14.60 -1.67
C GLU A 295 13.65 14.99 -2.09
N ASP A 296 13.39 15.10 -3.40
CA ASP A 296 12.07 15.44 -3.94
C ASP A 296 11.23 14.21 -4.33
N TYR A 297 11.85 13.04 -4.54
CA TYR A 297 11.22 11.89 -5.18
C TYR A 297 11.52 10.57 -4.48
N MET A 298 10.48 9.96 -3.90
CA MET A 298 10.55 8.70 -3.15
C MET A 298 11.14 7.54 -3.97
N PHE A 299 10.90 7.50 -5.28
CA PHE A 299 11.49 6.49 -6.16
C PHE A 299 13.02 6.57 -6.15
N LEU A 300 13.56 7.78 -6.32
CA LEU A 300 15.00 8.02 -6.41
C LEU A 300 15.68 7.80 -5.07
N GLU A 301 15.02 8.19 -3.98
CA GLU A 301 15.45 7.92 -2.61
C GLU A 301 15.57 6.41 -2.32
N CYS A 302 14.70 5.57 -2.89
CA CYS A 302 14.87 4.12 -2.83
C CYS A 302 16.06 3.62 -3.66
N ILE A 303 16.31 4.21 -4.83
CA ILE A 303 17.47 3.84 -5.64
C ILE A 303 18.77 4.21 -4.94
N LEU A 304 18.84 5.39 -4.32
CA LEU A 304 19.99 5.83 -3.52
C LEU A 304 20.32 4.79 -2.44
N PHE A 305 19.30 4.37 -1.68
CA PHE A 305 19.47 3.33 -0.65
C PHE A 305 20.00 2.01 -1.23
N ILE A 306 19.52 1.58 -2.40
CA ILE A 306 20.03 0.36 -3.07
C ILE A 306 21.52 0.51 -3.37
N THR A 307 21.94 1.64 -3.95
CA THR A 307 23.35 1.89 -4.32
C THR A 307 24.28 2.04 -3.11
N GLU A 308 23.76 2.46 -1.96
CA GLU A 308 24.52 2.45 -0.70
C GLU A 308 24.72 1.03 -0.13
N MET A 309 23.72 0.16 -0.33
CA MET A 309 23.68 -1.17 0.29
C MET A 309 24.31 -2.26 -0.59
N LYS A 310 24.36 -2.07 -1.90
CA LYS A 310 24.86 -3.06 -2.86
C LYS A 310 26.07 -2.51 -3.59
N THR A 311 27.04 -3.38 -3.86
CA THR A 311 28.27 -3.03 -4.57
C THR A 311 28.30 -3.70 -5.93
N GLY A 312 28.85 -3.01 -6.93
CA GLY A 312 28.98 -3.51 -8.30
C GLY A 312 28.02 -2.81 -9.27
N PRO A 313 27.99 -3.23 -10.54
CA PRO A 313 27.13 -2.61 -11.54
C PRO A 313 25.64 -2.80 -11.19
N PHE A 314 24.83 -1.74 -11.37
CA PHE A 314 23.40 -1.75 -11.06
C PHE A 314 22.64 -2.88 -11.77
N ALA A 315 23.00 -3.16 -13.03
CA ALA A 315 22.42 -4.24 -13.82
C ALA A 315 22.62 -5.63 -13.20
N GLU A 316 23.70 -5.85 -12.46
CA GLU A 316 24.03 -7.16 -11.87
C GLU A 316 23.28 -7.40 -10.56
N HIS A 317 23.15 -6.37 -9.72
CA HIS A 317 22.57 -6.51 -8.38
C HIS A 317 21.09 -6.10 -8.28
N SER A 318 20.57 -5.39 -9.29
CA SER A 318 19.19 -4.87 -9.36
C SER A 318 18.61 -4.96 -10.77
N ASN A 319 18.76 -6.12 -11.41
CA ASN A 319 18.43 -6.34 -12.82
C ASN A 319 16.97 -6.01 -13.21
N GLN A 320 15.99 -6.28 -12.33
CA GLN A 320 14.59 -5.91 -12.62
C GLN A 320 14.42 -4.39 -12.73
N LEU A 321 14.96 -3.62 -11.77
CA LEU A 321 14.96 -2.17 -11.85
C LEU A 321 15.77 -1.68 -13.06
N TRP A 322 16.91 -2.30 -13.36
CA TRP A 322 17.68 -1.96 -14.56
C TRP A 322 16.83 -2.08 -15.84
N ASN A 323 16.10 -3.17 -16.01
CA ASN A 323 15.20 -3.36 -17.16
C ASN A 323 14.04 -2.34 -17.16
N ILE A 324 13.52 -1.98 -15.99
CA ILE A 324 12.46 -0.96 -15.86
C ILE A 324 12.96 0.43 -16.28
N SER A 325 14.25 0.73 -16.14
CA SER A 325 14.83 2.01 -16.58
C SER A 325 14.69 2.23 -18.09
N ALA A 326 14.56 1.16 -18.88
CA ALA A 326 14.35 1.23 -20.33
C ALA A 326 12.89 1.48 -20.73
N VAL A 327 11.94 1.49 -19.78
CA VAL A 327 10.54 1.82 -20.06
C VAL A 327 10.42 3.29 -20.45
N PRO A 328 9.68 3.65 -21.51
CA PRO A 328 9.79 4.99 -22.11
C PRO A 328 9.11 6.11 -21.32
N SER A 329 8.30 5.81 -20.30
CA SER A 329 7.65 6.85 -19.48
C SER A 329 7.28 6.36 -18.08
N TRP A 330 7.28 7.28 -17.12
CA TRP A 330 6.88 7.01 -15.73
C TRP A 330 5.44 6.52 -15.60
N SER A 331 4.52 6.97 -16.45
CA SER A 331 3.15 6.45 -16.49
C SER A 331 3.12 4.95 -16.83
N LYS A 332 3.95 4.50 -17.79
CA LYS A 332 4.08 3.06 -18.10
C LYS A 332 4.79 2.29 -17.00
N VAL A 333 5.81 2.88 -16.36
CA VAL A 333 6.47 2.30 -15.18
C VAL A 333 5.44 2.06 -14.07
N ASN A 334 4.67 3.09 -13.69
CA ASN A 334 3.67 3.01 -12.64
C ASN A 334 2.60 1.93 -12.91
N GLN A 335 2.04 1.90 -14.12
CA GLN A 335 1.08 0.87 -14.52
C GLN A 335 1.69 -0.54 -14.48
N GLY A 336 2.95 -0.68 -14.92
CA GLY A 336 3.69 -1.94 -14.86
C GLY A 336 3.92 -2.41 -13.43
N LEU A 337 4.36 -1.52 -12.56
CA LEU A 337 4.61 -1.79 -11.14
C LEU A 337 3.33 -2.16 -10.39
N ILE A 338 2.19 -1.51 -10.67
CA ILE A 338 0.89 -1.90 -10.08
C ILE A 338 0.52 -3.34 -10.47
N ARG A 339 0.70 -3.73 -11.74
CA ARG A 339 0.45 -5.12 -12.18
C ARG A 339 1.42 -6.10 -11.54
N MET A 340 2.70 -5.74 -11.47
CA MET A 340 3.74 -6.56 -10.85
C MET A 340 3.50 -6.71 -9.34
N TYR A 341 3.02 -5.67 -8.65
CA TYR A 341 2.70 -5.74 -7.22
C TYR A 341 1.58 -6.73 -6.92
N LYS A 342 0.53 -6.74 -7.76
CA LYS A 342 -0.51 -7.77 -7.67
C LYS A 342 0.11 -9.14 -7.82
N ALA A 343 0.85 -9.40 -8.90
CA ALA A 343 1.39 -10.72 -9.22
C ALA A 343 2.45 -11.23 -8.21
N GLU A 344 3.41 -10.38 -7.84
CA GLU A 344 4.61 -10.78 -7.08
C GLU A 344 4.52 -10.50 -5.58
N CYS A 345 3.55 -9.71 -5.11
CA CYS A 345 3.31 -9.50 -3.68
C CYS A 345 1.95 -10.09 -3.28
N LEU A 346 0.84 -9.54 -3.78
CA LEU A 346 -0.49 -9.87 -3.27
C LEU A 346 -1.01 -11.24 -3.72
N GLU A 347 -0.54 -11.73 -4.87
CA GLU A 347 -0.92 -13.04 -5.42
C GLU A 347 0.16 -14.11 -5.19
N LYS A 348 1.22 -13.75 -4.44
CA LYS A 348 2.31 -14.63 -4.08
C LYS A 348 2.08 -15.21 -2.68
N PHE A 349 1.67 -16.47 -2.61
CA PHE A 349 1.35 -17.14 -1.34
C PHE A 349 2.44 -16.98 -0.26
N PRO A 350 3.74 -17.23 -0.55
CA PRO A 350 4.80 -17.07 0.45
C PRO A 350 4.87 -15.68 1.09
N VAL A 351 4.50 -14.64 0.35
CA VAL A 351 4.50 -13.24 0.80
C VAL A 351 3.23 -12.93 1.60
N ILE A 352 2.06 -13.18 1.00
CA ILE A 352 0.79 -12.68 1.56
C ILE A 352 0.17 -13.61 2.62
N GLN A 353 0.65 -14.85 2.81
CA GLN A 353 0.15 -15.79 3.84
C GLN A 353 0.23 -15.25 5.28
N HIS A 354 0.98 -14.16 5.49
CA HIS A 354 1.10 -13.49 6.79
C HIS A 354 0.06 -12.39 7.00
N PHE A 355 -0.68 -11.98 5.97
CA PHE A 355 -1.74 -10.98 6.07
C PHE A 355 -2.83 -11.46 7.04
N LYS A 356 -3.25 -10.55 7.94
CA LYS A 356 -4.25 -10.85 8.98
C LYS A 356 -5.57 -10.14 8.66
N PHE A 357 -6.67 -10.81 9.01
CA PHE A 357 -8.02 -10.40 8.68
C PHE A 357 -8.82 -10.16 9.95
N GLY A 358 -9.36 -8.95 10.06
CA GLY A 358 -10.19 -8.49 11.17
C GLY A 358 -11.59 -8.06 10.70
N SER A 359 -12.21 -7.13 11.42
CA SER A 359 -13.47 -6.50 11.03
C SER A 359 -13.25 -5.41 9.98
N LEU A 360 -12.13 -4.69 10.06
CA LEU A 360 -11.79 -3.58 9.16
C LEU A 360 -11.27 -4.04 7.81
N LEU A 361 -10.54 -5.15 7.80
CA LEU A 361 -10.09 -5.82 6.57
C LEU A 361 -10.55 -7.27 6.61
N PRO A 362 -11.84 -7.53 6.31
CA PRO A 362 -12.43 -8.84 6.50
C PRO A 362 -12.22 -9.76 5.28
N ILE A 363 -12.15 -11.06 5.57
CA ILE A 363 -11.91 -12.10 4.56
C ILE A 363 -13.16 -12.47 3.75
N HIS A 364 -14.35 -12.03 4.18
CA HIS A 364 -15.59 -12.35 3.47
C HIS A 364 -15.56 -11.78 2.05
N PRO A 365 -16.31 -12.37 1.09
CA PRO A 365 -16.38 -11.86 -0.27
C PRO A 365 -16.73 -10.38 -0.31
N VAL A 366 -16.15 -9.64 -1.27
CA VAL A 366 -16.51 -8.25 -1.53
C VAL A 366 -18.00 -8.18 -1.84
N ALA A 367 -18.72 -7.25 -1.21
CA ALA A 367 -20.12 -7.06 -1.50
C ALA A 367 -20.25 -6.55 -2.95
N SER A 368 -21.05 -7.23 -3.76
CA SER A 368 -21.42 -6.72 -5.08
C SER A 368 -22.28 -5.47 -4.87
N CYS A 369 -21.75 -4.29 -5.22
CA CYS A 369 -22.54 -3.07 -5.33
C CYS A 369 -23.49 -3.14 -6.53
#